data_AF-A0ABC9Z338-F1
#
_entry.id   AF-A0ABC9Z338-F1
#
_cell.length_a   1.000
_cell.length_b   1.000
_cell.length_c   1.000
_cell.angle_alpha   90.00
_cell.angle_beta   90.00
_cell.angle_gamma   90.00
#
_symmetry.space_group_name_H-M   'P 1'
#
loop_
_entity.id
_entity.type
_entity.pdbx_description
1 polymer ?
#
loop_
_entity_poly.entity_id
_entity_poly.type
_entity_poly.pdbx_seq_one_letter_code
_entity_poly.pdbx_strand_id
1 'polypeptide(L)'
;MQVRFAGATVGGVRGRVGVRSWVPGEGRHAVGLRRRELLLGFAGAGGLVLAGCGREPGKPARPPVPAAIGFDPVPGLLDVGARSPARVTVTDGTLTSVEWVDETGRPLPGTTAPDRRTWISSEPLGYGHSYSAKAVAHGETGDITATATCTTVEPDHLVDVALRSANLVELTENDT
;
A
#
# COMPACT_ATOMS: atom_id res chain seq x y z
N MET A 1 33.38 -48.45 -13.89
CA MET A 1 32.63 -47.47 -13.06
C MET A 1 32.03 -46.45 -14.01
N GLN A 2 30.69 -46.40 -14.10
CA GLN A 2 29.89 -45.44 -14.86
C GLN A 2 30.19 -44.00 -14.33
N VAL A 3 30.00 -42.89 -15.05
CA VAL A 3 28.78 -42.39 -15.70
C VAL A 3 29.15 -41.37 -16.79
N ARG A 4 28.40 -41.42 -17.89
CA ARG A 4 28.49 -40.52 -19.05
C ARG A 4 27.96 -39.12 -18.74
N PHE A 5 28.68 -38.09 -19.17
CA PHE A 5 28.17 -36.71 -19.21
C PHE A 5 27.21 -36.55 -20.38
N ALA A 6 25.94 -36.27 -20.09
CA ALA A 6 24.96 -35.84 -21.07
C ALA A 6 25.14 -34.34 -21.34
N GLY A 7 25.52 -33.99 -22.57
CA GLY A 7 25.44 -32.63 -23.06
C GLY A 7 23.98 -32.26 -23.33
N ALA A 8 23.52 -31.17 -22.70
CA ALA A 8 22.25 -30.54 -23.04
C ALA A 8 22.55 -29.20 -23.73
N THR A 9 22.32 -29.18 -25.03
CA THR A 9 22.36 -28.00 -25.90
C THR A 9 21.28 -27.01 -25.46
N VAL A 10 21.67 -25.83 -25.00
CA VAL A 10 20.75 -24.70 -24.74
C VAL A 10 20.28 -24.16 -26.09
N GLY A 11 19.05 -24.54 -26.46
CA GLY A 11 18.32 -23.94 -27.57
C GLY A 11 17.89 -22.53 -27.22
N GLY A 12 18.51 -21.54 -27.85
CA GLY A 12 18.12 -20.14 -27.78
C GLY A 12 16.75 -19.92 -28.45
N VAL A 13 15.71 -19.75 -27.65
CA VAL A 13 14.43 -19.21 -28.10
C VAL A 13 14.48 -17.69 -27.98
N ARG A 14 14.71 -17.03 -29.12
CA ARG A 14 14.48 -15.59 -29.27
C ARG A 14 12.97 -15.33 -29.26
N GLY A 15 12.41 -15.18 -28.06
CA GLY A 15 11.05 -14.70 -27.85
C GLY A 15 10.97 -13.21 -28.16
N ARG A 16 10.41 -12.87 -29.32
CA ARG A 16 10.01 -11.51 -29.70
C ARG A 16 8.85 -11.10 -28.78
N VAL A 17 9.14 -10.34 -27.72
CA VAL A 17 8.11 -9.69 -26.89
C VAL A 17 7.44 -8.63 -27.75
N GLY A 18 6.31 -9.00 -28.34
CA GLY A 18 5.42 -8.08 -29.02
C GLY A 18 4.82 -7.12 -28.00
N VAL A 19 5.22 -5.85 -28.09
CA VAL A 19 4.60 -4.73 -27.39
C VAL A 19 3.13 -4.64 -27.80
N ARG A 20 2.24 -5.07 -26.91
CA ARG A 20 0.80 -4.92 -27.11
C ARG A 20 0.43 -3.54 -26.56
N SER A 21 0.52 -2.53 -27.41
CA SER A 21 0.01 -1.19 -27.15
C SER A 21 -1.48 -1.29 -26.85
N TRP A 22 -1.84 -1.11 -25.57
CA TRP A 22 -3.22 -1.00 -25.14
C TRP A 22 -3.77 0.35 -25.57
N VAL A 23 -4.78 0.33 -26.45
CA VAL A 23 -5.54 1.51 -26.86
C VAL A 23 -6.70 1.66 -25.88
N PRO A 24 -6.86 2.81 -25.20
CA PRO A 24 -8.03 3.07 -24.39
C PRO A 24 -9.26 3.19 -25.29
N GLY A 25 -10.22 2.29 -25.12
CA GLY A 25 -11.55 2.39 -25.70
C GLY A 25 -12.30 3.53 -25.03
N GLU A 26 -12.36 4.66 -25.72
CA GLU A 26 -13.15 5.83 -25.35
C GLU A 26 -14.66 5.53 -25.51
N GLY A 27 -15.27 5.02 -24.44
CA GLY A 27 -16.71 4.78 -24.33
C GLY A 27 -17.47 6.08 -24.08
N ARG A 28 -17.80 6.81 -25.14
CA ARG A 28 -18.66 8.00 -25.08
C ARG A 28 -20.13 7.62 -25.18
N HIS A 29 -20.86 8.12 -24.20
CA HIS A 29 -22.31 8.18 -24.01
C HIS A 29 -23.17 8.20 -25.28
N ALA A 30 -24.23 7.38 -25.28
CA ALA A 30 -25.57 7.78 -25.70
C ALA A 30 -26.60 6.72 -25.25
N VAL A 31 -27.09 6.79 -24.01
CA VAL A 31 -28.32 6.12 -23.60
C VAL A 31 -29.48 6.92 -24.21
N GLY A 32 -29.80 6.63 -25.47
CA GLY A 32 -30.99 7.14 -26.12
C GLY A 32 -32.21 6.34 -25.66
N LEU A 33 -33.03 6.93 -24.79
CA LEU A 33 -34.38 6.44 -24.50
C LEU A 33 -35.18 6.39 -25.81
N ARG A 34 -35.40 5.18 -26.35
CA ARG A 34 -36.39 4.93 -27.39
C ARG A 34 -37.65 4.40 -26.74
N ARG A 35 -38.45 5.36 -26.27
CA ARG A 35 -39.87 5.26 -25.98
C ARG A 35 -40.60 4.74 -27.22
N ARG A 36 -41.08 3.49 -27.20
CA ARG A 36 -42.12 3.01 -28.12
C ARG A 36 -43.12 2.18 -27.36
N GLU A 37 -44.29 2.79 -27.25
CA GLU A 37 -45.51 2.29 -26.65
C GLU A 37 -46.05 1.12 -27.48
N LEU A 38 -46.46 0.06 -26.78
CA LEU A 38 -47.45 -0.89 -27.28
C LEU A 38 -48.55 -0.95 -26.22
N LEU A 39 -49.60 -0.17 -26.48
CA LEU A 39 -50.93 -0.34 -25.93
C LEU A 39 -51.44 -1.71 -26.36
N LEU A 40 -51.85 -2.54 -25.39
CA LEU A 40 -52.89 -3.56 -25.48
C LEU A 40 -52.88 -4.35 -24.17
N GLY A 41 -53.89 -4.17 -23.31
CA GLY A 41 -54.06 -5.06 -22.17
C GLY A 41 -55.05 -4.63 -21.11
N PHE A 42 -56.24 -5.23 -21.22
CA PHE A 42 -57.11 -5.64 -20.11
C PHE A 42 -57.97 -4.61 -19.36
N ALA A 43 -59.24 -4.57 -19.77
CA ALA A 43 -60.36 -4.22 -18.92
C ALA A 43 -60.47 -5.21 -17.75
N GLY A 44 -60.54 -4.68 -16.52
CA GLY A 44 -60.75 -5.46 -15.31
C GLY A 44 -61.05 -4.55 -14.12
N ALA A 45 -62.33 -4.24 -13.93
CA ALA A 45 -62.84 -3.60 -12.73
C ALA A 45 -62.64 -4.52 -11.52
N GLY A 46 -61.96 -4.02 -10.49
CA GLY A 46 -61.75 -4.72 -9.23
C GLY A 46 -61.07 -3.80 -8.23
N GLY A 47 -61.87 -3.01 -7.53
CA GLY A 47 -61.38 -2.17 -6.42
C GLY A 47 -60.84 -3.04 -5.29
N LEU A 48 -59.61 -2.75 -4.87
CA LEU A 48 -59.08 -3.17 -3.58
C LEU A 48 -58.31 -1.98 -2.99
N VAL A 49 -58.92 -1.32 -2.01
CA VAL A 49 -58.26 -0.28 -1.20
C VAL A 49 -57.30 -1.00 -0.27
N LEU A 50 -56.03 -1.10 -0.67
CA LEU A 50 -54.95 -1.51 0.21
C LEU A 50 -54.47 -0.27 0.98
N ALA A 51 -54.87 -0.21 2.25
CA ALA A 51 -54.23 0.61 3.25
C ALA A 51 -52.75 0.20 3.39
N GLY A 52 -51.89 1.21 3.60
CA GLY A 52 -50.60 1.01 4.26
C GLY A 52 -49.43 0.69 3.34
N CYS A 53 -48.64 1.72 3.04
CA CYS A 53 -47.24 1.78 3.47
C CYS A 53 -46.78 3.22 3.24
N GLY A 54 -46.78 4.02 4.31
CA GLY A 54 -46.02 5.27 4.32
C GLY A 54 -44.54 4.93 4.14
N ARG A 55 -44.05 4.99 2.92
CA ARG A 55 -42.63 5.18 2.68
C ARG A 55 -42.36 6.64 2.98
N GLU A 56 -41.97 6.93 4.21
CA GLU A 56 -41.27 8.17 4.50
C GLU A 56 -40.10 8.24 3.51
N PRO A 57 -39.98 9.32 2.70
CA PRO A 57 -38.83 9.48 1.84
C PRO A 57 -37.60 9.58 2.74
N GLY A 58 -36.85 8.47 2.80
CA GLY A 58 -35.64 8.37 3.59
C GLY A 58 -34.69 9.49 3.19
N LYS A 59 -34.13 10.16 4.20
CA LYS A 59 -33.10 11.18 4.02
C LYS A 59 -32.00 10.65 3.08
N PRO A 60 -31.56 11.43 2.07
CA PRO A 60 -30.52 10.98 1.15
C PRO A 60 -29.29 10.51 1.93
N ALA A 61 -28.82 9.30 1.64
CA ALA A 61 -27.60 8.77 2.21
C ALA A 61 -26.40 9.62 1.74
N ARG A 62 -25.44 9.84 2.64
CA ARG A 62 -24.19 10.50 2.28
C ARG A 62 -23.37 9.58 1.36
N PRO A 63 -22.67 10.11 0.35
CA PRO A 63 -21.71 9.33 -0.43
C PRO A 63 -20.63 8.70 0.47
N PRO A 64 -20.19 7.46 0.18
CA PRO A 64 -19.09 6.82 0.92
C PRO A 64 -17.76 7.55 0.68
N VAL A 65 -16.90 7.58 1.71
CA VAL A 65 -15.56 8.18 1.64
C VAL A 65 -14.52 7.09 1.35
N PRO A 66 -13.70 7.20 0.29
CA PRO A 66 -12.64 6.24 0.02
C PRO A 66 -11.50 6.34 1.04
N ALA A 67 -10.92 5.20 1.42
CA ALA A 67 -9.70 5.16 2.20
C ALA A 67 -8.50 5.66 1.36
N ALA A 68 -7.45 6.13 2.03
CA ALA A 68 -6.17 6.47 1.40
C ALA A 68 -4.99 5.98 2.26
N ILE A 69 -3.94 5.46 1.61
CA ILE A 69 -2.72 4.98 2.28
C ILE A 69 -1.58 5.95 2.01
N GLY A 70 -0.87 6.36 3.06
CA GLY A 70 0.35 7.16 3.00
C GLY A 70 1.57 6.38 3.49
N PHE A 71 2.74 6.65 2.90
CA PHE A 71 4.03 6.08 3.27
C PHE A 71 4.99 7.20 3.70
N ASP A 72 5.75 6.95 4.75
CA ASP A 72 6.88 7.77 5.20
C ASP A 72 8.07 6.84 5.44
N PRO A 73 9.20 7.00 4.74
CA PRO A 73 9.51 8.05 3.76
C PRO A 73 8.59 8.05 2.53
N VAL A 74 8.44 9.22 1.91
CA VAL A 74 7.65 9.35 0.69
C VAL A 74 8.29 8.51 -0.43
N PRO A 75 7.50 7.69 -1.16
CA PRO A 75 8.03 6.80 -2.18
C PRO A 75 8.67 7.57 -3.35
N GLY A 76 9.69 6.98 -3.97
CA GLY A 76 10.35 7.55 -5.15
C GLY A 76 11.32 8.70 -4.87
N LEU A 77 11.55 9.05 -3.60
CA LEU A 77 12.66 9.92 -3.22
C LEU A 77 13.97 9.14 -3.21
N LEU A 78 14.97 9.69 -3.89
CA LEU A 78 16.37 9.34 -3.68
C LEU A 78 16.85 10.03 -2.41
N ASP A 79 17.84 9.45 -1.73
CA ASP A 79 18.46 10.01 -0.52
C ASP A 79 17.52 10.13 0.69
N VAL A 80 16.66 9.12 0.90
CA VAL A 80 15.93 9.02 2.16
C VAL A 80 16.91 8.91 3.31
N GLY A 81 16.69 9.73 4.35
CA GLY A 81 17.44 9.67 5.59
C GLY A 81 17.36 8.27 6.21
N ALA A 82 18.48 7.54 6.17
CA ALA A 82 18.60 6.29 6.91
C ALA A 82 18.52 6.56 8.42
N ARG A 83 18.38 5.48 9.21
CA ARG A 83 18.23 5.52 10.67
C ARG A 83 16.89 6.00 11.22
N SER A 84 15.93 6.35 10.35
CA SER A 84 14.55 6.62 10.76
C SER A 84 13.68 5.37 10.58
N PRO A 85 12.71 5.11 11.49
CA PRO A 85 11.69 4.09 11.25
C PRO A 85 10.81 4.43 10.05
N ALA A 86 10.42 3.42 9.28
CA ALA A 86 9.39 3.56 8.25
C ALA A 86 8.00 3.57 8.89
N ARG A 87 7.07 4.31 8.29
CA ARG A 87 5.67 4.41 8.72
C ARG A 87 4.72 4.24 7.54
N VAL A 88 3.60 3.59 7.82
CA VAL A 88 2.45 3.52 6.91
C VAL A 88 1.24 4.03 7.66
N THR A 89 0.47 4.91 7.04
CA THR A 89 -0.75 5.49 7.60
C THR A 89 -1.94 5.25 6.68
N VAL A 90 -3.14 5.14 7.25
CA VAL A 90 -4.38 5.11 6.49
C VAL A 90 -5.36 6.16 7.01
N THR A 91 -6.00 6.89 6.10
CA THR A 91 -7.15 7.74 6.37
C THR A 91 -8.42 7.06 5.88
N ASP A 92 -9.54 7.29 6.59
CA ASP A 92 -10.87 6.77 6.23
C ASP A 92 -10.94 5.24 6.06
N GLY A 93 -10.10 4.52 6.82
CA GLY A 93 -10.03 3.07 6.81
C GLY A 93 -9.15 2.49 7.93
N THR A 94 -8.84 1.20 7.82
CA THR A 94 -7.94 0.46 8.72
C THR A 94 -7.01 -0.44 7.93
N LEU A 95 -5.74 -0.49 8.32
CA LEU A 95 -4.72 -1.39 7.79
C LEU A 95 -5.08 -2.84 8.11
N THR A 96 -5.04 -3.68 7.10
CA THR A 96 -5.26 -5.13 7.21
C THR A 96 -3.97 -5.91 7.01
N SER A 97 -3.05 -5.40 6.21
CA SER A 97 -1.71 -5.97 6.02
C SER A 97 -0.71 -4.87 5.67
N VAL A 98 0.50 -4.99 6.21
CA VAL A 98 1.65 -4.15 5.86
C VAL A 98 2.87 -5.04 5.77
N GLU A 99 3.55 -4.99 4.64
CA GLU A 99 4.77 -5.73 4.34
C GLU A 99 5.82 -4.76 3.82
N TRP A 100 7.03 -4.84 4.37
CA TRP A 100 8.20 -4.13 3.89
C TRP A 100 9.33 -5.15 3.73
N VAL A 101 10.02 -5.12 2.60
CA VAL A 101 11.16 -6.00 2.31
C VAL A 101 12.32 -5.17 1.73
N ASP A 102 13.55 -5.59 2.02
CA ASP A 102 14.74 -5.04 1.35
C ASP A 102 14.98 -5.70 -0.03
N GLU A 103 16.03 -5.28 -0.73
CA GLU A 103 16.38 -5.79 -2.04
C GLU A 103 16.74 -7.29 -2.06
N THR A 104 17.06 -7.87 -0.90
CA THR A 104 17.35 -9.30 -0.73
C THR A 104 16.09 -10.12 -0.43
N GLY A 105 14.95 -9.46 -0.21
CA GLY A 105 13.70 -10.07 0.22
C GLY A 105 13.61 -10.31 1.73
N ARG A 106 14.55 -9.78 2.53
CA ARG A 106 14.45 -9.86 3.99
C ARG A 106 13.34 -8.91 4.46
N PRO A 107 12.44 -9.38 5.34
CA PRO A 107 11.39 -8.53 5.88
C PRO A 107 11.96 -7.49 6.85
N LEU A 108 11.44 -6.27 6.76
CA LEU A 108 11.62 -5.23 7.77
C LEU A 108 10.51 -5.38 8.82
N PRO A 109 10.80 -5.86 10.05
CA PRO A 109 9.79 -6.07 11.07
C PRO A 109 9.14 -4.76 11.49
N GLY A 110 7.87 -4.81 11.87
CA GLY A 110 7.14 -3.66 12.40
C GLY A 110 5.83 -4.02 13.08
N THR A 111 5.20 -3.01 13.66
CA THR A 111 4.01 -3.15 14.50
C THR A 111 2.90 -2.23 14.01
N THR A 112 1.70 -2.79 13.87
CA THR A 112 0.48 -2.00 13.64
C THR A 112 -0.08 -1.53 14.98
N ALA A 113 -0.41 -0.25 15.09
CA ALA A 113 -1.05 0.34 16.25
C ALA A 113 -2.44 -0.32 16.52
N PRO A 114 -2.95 -0.28 17.77
CA PRO A 114 -4.22 -0.92 18.12
C PRO A 114 -5.43 -0.41 17.33
N ASP A 115 -5.41 0.87 16.93
CA ASP A 115 -6.45 1.49 16.10
C ASP A 115 -6.39 1.05 14.63
N ARG A 116 -5.35 0.30 14.25
CA ARG A 116 -5.04 -0.16 12.90
C ARG A 116 -4.90 0.96 11.88
N ARG A 117 -4.61 2.19 12.30
CA ARG A 117 -4.44 3.33 11.37
C ARG A 117 -2.99 3.63 11.05
N THR A 118 -2.07 3.09 11.83
CA THR A 118 -0.63 3.31 11.63
C THR A 118 0.13 2.02 11.82
N TRP A 119 1.11 1.78 10.98
CA TRP A 119 2.16 0.77 11.15
C TRP A 119 3.51 1.48 11.22
N ILE A 120 4.40 1.01 12.10
CA ILE A 120 5.74 1.56 12.29
C ILE A 120 6.75 0.41 12.30
N SER A 121 7.86 0.56 11.58
CA SER A 121 8.94 -0.42 11.63
C SER A 121 9.58 -0.48 13.02
N SER A 122 9.92 -1.68 13.48
CA SER A 122 10.57 -1.91 14.78
C SER A 122 12.08 -1.68 14.71
N GLU A 123 12.63 -1.70 13.50
CA GLU A 123 14.01 -1.41 13.19
C GLU A 123 14.08 -0.19 12.25
N PRO A 124 15.10 0.66 12.36
CA PRO A 124 15.29 1.76 11.43
C PRO A 124 15.77 1.26 10.06
N LEU A 125 15.55 2.08 9.03
CA LEU A 125 16.08 1.80 7.69
C LEU A 125 17.61 1.84 7.68
N GLY A 126 18.23 0.88 7.01
CA GLY A 126 19.68 0.83 6.78
C GLY A 126 20.13 1.79 5.68
N TYR A 127 21.43 2.09 5.63
CA TYR A 127 22.03 2.90 4.55
C TYR A 127 22.24 2.09 3.27
N GLY A 128 22.15 2.74 2.11
CA GLY A 128 22.45 2.12 0.81
C GLY A 128 21.52 0.96 0.42
N HIS A 129 20.32 0.89 1.01
CA HIS A 129 19.37 -0.19 0.77
C HIS A 129 18.15 0.30 0.00
N SER A 130 17.53 -0.60 -0.76
CA SER A 130 16.28 -0.33 -1.46
C SER A 130 15.17 -1.17 -0.85
N TYR A 131 14.13 -0.50 -0.37
CA TYR A 131 13.01 -1.15 0.29
C TYR A 131 11.75 -1.06 -0.58
N SER A 132 11.00 -2.16 -0.61
CA SER A 132 9.68 -2.24 -1.24
C SER A 132 8.61 -2.49 -0.20
N ALA A 133 7.57 -1.68 -0.22
CA ALA A 133 6.45 -1.74 0.68
C ALA A 133 5.17 -2.11 -0.06
N LYS A 134 4.33 -2.91 0.60
CA LYS A 134 2.96 -3.20 0.19
C LYS A 134 2.05 -3.09 1.41
N ALA A 135 1.00 -2.29 1.28
CA ALA A 135 0.00 -2.11 2.32
C ALA A 135 -1.40 -2.35 1.75
N VAL A 136 -2.24 -2.98 2.56
CA VAL A 136 -3.65 -3.21 2.28
C VAL A 136 -4.47 -2.55 3.38
N ALA A 137 -5.51 -1.83 3.00
CA ALA A 137 -6.44 -1.22 3.93
C ALA A 137 -7.89 -1.47 3.51
N HIS A 138 -8.76 -1.53 4.51
CA HIS A 138 -10.20 -1.64 4.34
C HIS A 138 -10.86 -0.30 4.65
N GLY A 139 -11.74 0.18 3.77
CA GLY A 139 -12.53 1.40 3.96
C GLY A 139 -13.99 1.23 3.51
N GLU A 140 -14.78 2.31 3.55
CA GLU A 140 -16.22 2.27 3.22
C GLU A 140 -16.50 1.80 1.77
N THR A 141 -15.54 2.02 0.87
CA THR A 141 -15.61 1.61 -0.54
C THR A 141 -15.02 0.22 -0.82
N GLY A 142 -14.56 -0.50 0.22
CA GLY A 142 -13.91 -1.80 0.11
C GLY A 142 -12.40 -1.75 0.36
N ASP A 143 -11.71 -2.81 -0.08
CA ASP A 143 -10.26 -2.94 0.12
C ASP A 143 -9.47 -2.16 -0.95
N ILE A 144 -8.41 -1.50 -0.50
CA ILE A 144 -7.42 -0.84 -1.36
C ILE A 144 -6.03 -1.39 -1.08
N THR A 145 -5.19 -1.41 -2.10
CA THR A 145 -3.78 -1.81 -1.99
C THR A 145 -2.91 -0.68 -2.51
N ALA A 146 -1.84 -0.35 -1.79
CA ALA A 146 -0.84 0.60 -2.21
C ALA A 146 0.55 -0.02 -2.09
N THR A 147 1.43 0.35 -3.01
CA THR A 147 2.83 -0.09 -3.04
C THR A 147 3.76 1.10 -3.14
N ALA A 148 4.94 0.98 -2.56
CA ALA A 148 5.94 2.03 -2.54
C ALA A 148 7.35 1.43 -2.63
N THR A 149 8.28 2.22 -3.17
CA THR A 149 9.70 1.90 -3.14
C THR A 149 10.47 3.13 -2.67
N CYS A 150 11.45 2.93 -1.81
CA CYS A 150 12.36 3.97 -1.36
C CYS A 150 13.80 3.46 -1.33
N THR A 151 14.75 4.33 -1.67
CA THR A 151 16.17 4.03 -1.59
C THR A 151 16.80 4.98 -0.58
N THR A 152 17.50 4.43 0.40
CA THR A 152 18.18 5.23 1.41
C THR A 152 19.51 5.76 0.90
N VAL A 153 19.94 6.89 1.45
CA VAL A 153 21.24 7.48 1.12
C VAL A 153 22.37 6.48 1.34
N GLU A 154 23.38 6.51 0.47
CA GLU A 154 24.62 5.73 0.59
C GLU A 154 25.77 6.71 0.86
N PRO A 155 26.29 6.78 2.10
CA PRO A 155 27.38 7.71 2.42
C PRO A 155 28.72 7.17 1.93
N ASP A 156 29.56 8.04 1.36
CA ASP A 156 30.93 7.68 0.94
C ASP A 156 31.81 7.22 2.12
N HIS A 157 31.55 7.76 3.31
CA HIS A 157 32.31 7.48 4.53
C HIS A 157 31.39 7.34 5.74
N LEU A 158 31.62 6.30 6.54
CA LEU A 158 31.03 6.13 7.88
C LEU A 158 32.10 6.40 8.93
N VAL A 159 31.79 7.30 9.87
CA VAL A 159 32.69 7.66 10.98
C VAL A 159 32.18 7.02 12.26
N ASP A 160 33.05 6.29 12.96
CA ASP A 160 32.79 5.74 14.29
C ASP A 160 33.50 6.58 15.36
N VAL A 161 32.83 6.84 16.47
CA VAL A 161 33.33 7.71 17.54
C VAL A 161 33.30 6.96 18.87
N ALA A 162 34.48 6.72 19.44
CA ALA A 162 34.62 6.18 20.78
C ALA A 162 35.08 7.28 21.75
N LEU A 163 34.26 7.57 22.76
CA LEU A 163 34.66 8.44 23.86
C LEU A 163 35.36 7.60 24.93
N ARG A 164 36.57 8.02 25.31
CA ARG A 164 37.28 7.46 26.45
C ARG A 164 37.36 8.52 27.55
N SER A 165 36.69 8.26 28.66
CA SER A 165 36.83 9.06 29.87
C SER A 165 38.17 8.74 30.52
N ALA A 166 39.11 9.69 30.54
CA ALA A 166 40.25 9.63 31.44
C ALA A 166 39.76 10.13 32.80
N ASN A 167 39.58 9.22 33.75
CA ASN A 167 39.25 9.59 35.12
C ASN A 167 40.47 10.33 35.70
N LEU A 168 40.42 11.67 35.79
CA LEU A 168 41.39 12.44 36.57
C LEU A 168 40.88 12.45 38.02
N VAL A 169 41.15 11.37 38.74
CA VAL A 169 41.05 11.40 40.20
C VAL A 169 42.34 12.02 40.72
N GLU A 170 42.29 13.30 41.05
CA GLU A 170 43.04 13.79 42.20
C GLU A 170 42.05 14.50 43.11
N LEU A 171 41.39 13.72 43.97
CA LEU A 171 40.68 14.23 45.12
C LEU A 171 41.60 14.06 46.32
N THR A 172 42.43 15.08 46.58
CA THR A 172 42.94 15.31 47.93
C THR A 172 42.76 16.78 48.29
N GLU A 173 41.53 17.16 48.60
CA GLU A 173 41.28 18.32 49.47
C GLU A 173 40.53 17.81 50.69
N ASN A 174 41.28 17.49 51.75
CA ASN A 174 40.78 17.50 53.12
C ASN A 174 41.94 17.73 54.10
N ASP A 175 42.36 18.98 54.22
CA ASP A 175 43.03 19.61 55.37
C ASP A 175 42.89 21.11 55.11
N THR A 176 42.24 21.97 55.90
CA THR A 176 41.72 22.00 57.28
C THR A 176 40.53 22.98 57.30
#